data_AF-A0A7U9IZL5-F1
#
_entry.id   AF-A0A7U9IZL5-F1
#
_cell.length_a   1.000
_cell.length_b   1.000
_cell.length_c   1.000
_cell.angle_alpha   90.00
_cell.angle_beta   90.00
_cell.angle_gamma   90.00
#
_symmetry.space_group_name_H-M   'P 1'
#
loop_
_entity.id
_entity.type
_entity.pdbx_description
1 polymer ?
#
loop_
_entity_poly.entity_id
_entity_poly.type
_entity_poly.pdbx_seq_one_letter_code
_entity_poly.pdbx_strand_id
1 'polypeptide(L)'
;MSQLCPCGSAVEYSLCCHPYVSGEKVAPDPEHLMRSRYCAFVMQDADYLIKTWHPSCGAAALRAELMAGFAHTEWLGLTVFEHCWQDADNIGFVSFVARFTEGGKTGAIIERSRFLKENGQWYYIDGTRPQFGRNDPCPCGSGKKFKKCCGQ
;
A
#
# COMPACT_ATOMS: atom_id res chain seq x y z
N MET A 1 17.61 0.62 -18.94
CA MET A 1 17.67 1.38 -17.66
C MET A 1 16.70 0.72 -16.71
N SER A 2 17.18 0.16 -15.61
CA SER A 2 16.34 -0.42 -14.57
C SER A 2 15.56 0.70 -13.88
N GLN A 3 14.24 0.58 -13.82
CA GLN A 3 13.42 1.53 -13.07
C GLN A 3 13.39 1.12 -11.60
N LEU A 4 13.58 2.11 -10.73
CA LEU A 4 13.43 1.91 -9.29
C LEU A 4 11.99 1.52 -8.96
N CYS A 5 11.83 0.72 -7.91
CA CYS A 5 10.53 0.25 -7.47
C CYS A 5 9.68 1.42 -6.96
N PRO A 6 8.43 1.58 -7.42
CA PRO A 6 7.53 2.64 -6.95
C PRO A 6 7.27 2.61 -5.44
N CYS A 7 7.41 1.45 -4.78
CA CYS A 7 7.12 1.30 -3.36
C CYS A 7 8.04 2.09 -2.42
N GLY A 8 9.02 2.85 -2.93
CA GLY A 8 9.91 3.68 -2.12
C GLY A 8 11.03 2.90 -1.43
N SER A 9 11.34 1.69 -1.88
CA SER A 9 12.45 0.87 -1.34
C SER A 9 13.84 1.28 -1.84
N ALA A 10 13.91 2.13 -2.88
CA ALA A 10 15.14 2.46 -3.61
C ALA A 10 15.87 1.26 -4.24
N VAL A 11 15.19 0.11 -4.36
CA VAL A 11 15.67 -1.08 -5.08
C VAL A 11 15.05 -1.12 -6.48
N GLU A 12 15.71 -1.74 -7.45
CA GLU A 12 15.14 -1.96 -8.78
C GLU A 12 13.83 -2.75 -8.72
N TYR A 13 12.84 -2.38 -9.55
CA TYR A 13 11.51 -3.00 -9.54
C TYR A 13 11.56 -4.53 -9.72
N SER A 14 12.41 -5.00 -10.64
CA SER A 14 12.65 -6.43 -10.92
C SER A 14 13.11 -7.24 -9.70
N LEU A 15 13.86 -6.59 -8.79
CA LEU A 15 14.42 -7.21 -7.59
C LEU A 15 13.59 -6.94 -6.33
N CYS A 16 12.52 -6.13 -6.45
CA CYS A 16 11.71 -5.69 -5.33
C CYS A 16 10.27 -6.23 -5.44
N CYS A 17 9.34 -5.46 -6.01
CA CYS A 17 7.92 -5.83 -6.04
C CYS A 17 7.54 -6.69 -7.25
N HIS A 18 8.33 -6.69 -8.32
CA HIS A 18 8.01 -7.43 -9.55
C HIS A 18 7.78 -8.94 -9.34
N PRO A 19 8.61 -9.69 -8.57
CA PRO A 19 8.38 -11.13 -8.37
C PRO A 19 7.05 -11.41 -7.67
N TYR A 20 6.57 -10.49 -6.83
CA TYR A 20 5.29 -10.63 -6.14
C TYR A 20 4.12 -10.27 -7.06
N VAL A 21 4.20 -9.12 -7.75
CA VAL A 21 3.14 -8.63 -8.64
C VAL A 21 2.92 -9.59 -9.82
N SER A 22 4.00 -10.11 -10.40
CA SER A 22 3.94 -11.13 -11.48
C SER A 22 3.42 -12.49 -11.02
N GLY A 23 3.37 -12.74 -9.71
CA GLY A 23 2.96 -14.03 -9.14
C GLY A 23 4.06 -15.10 -9.13
N GLU A 24 5.31 -14.77 -9.45
CA GLU A 24 6.46 -15.67 -9.33
C GLU A 24 6.70 -16.09 -7.87
N LYS A 25 6.49 -15.16 -6.94
CA LYS A 25 6.66 -15.36 -5.49
C LYS A 25 5.46 -14.83 -4.72
N VAL A 26 5.24 -15.37 -3.52
CA VAL A 26 4.33 -14.79 -2.53
C VAL A 26 5.08 -13.80 -1.64
N ALA A 27 4.40 -12.76 -1.18
CA ALA A 27 5.00 -11.80 -0.26
C ALA A 27 5.35 -12.48 1.08
N PRO A 28 6.60 -12.34 1.58
CA PRO A 28 7.06 -13.06 2.78
C PRO A 28 6.42 -12.53 4.07
N ASP A 29 6.09 -11.25 4.11
CA ASP A 29 5.58 -10.53 5.27
C ASP A 29 4.54 -9.47 4.83
N PRO A 30 3.76 -8.89 5.76
CA PRO A 30 2.72 -7.93 5.40
C PRO A 30 3.27 -6.63 4.81
N GLU A 31 4.50 -6.22 5.17
CA GLU A 31 5.11 -5.02 4.60
C GLU A 31 5.36 -5.20 3.11
N HIS A 32 5.95 -6.34 2.71
CA HIS A 32 6.17 -6.66 1.31
C HIS A 32 4.87 -6.75 0.53
N LEU A 33 3.81 -7.29 1.14
CA LEU A 33 2.50 -7.34 0.51
C LEU A 33 1.90 -5.93 0.33
N MET A 34 2.02 -5.06 1.33
CA MET A 34 1.57 -3.68 1.21
C MET A 34 2.34 -2.95 0.10
N ARG A 35 3.66 -3.10 0.06
CA ARG A 35 4.52 -2.48 -0.96
C ARG A 35 4.21 -2.98 -2.38
N SER A 36 3.99 -4.27 -2.56
CA SER A 36 3.62 -4.84 -3.86
C SER A 36 2.21 -4.42 -4.29
N ARG A 37 1.24 -4.36 -3.35
CA ARG A 37 -0.11 -3.83 -3.63
C ARG A 37 -0.05 -2.37 -4.08
N TYR A 38 0.75 -1.53 -3.43
CA TYR A 38 0.98 -0.17 -3.90
C TYR A 38 1.55 -0.14 -5.32
N CYS A 39 2.55 -0.96 -5.64
CA CYS A 39 3.07 -1.04 -7.01
C CYS A 39 2.01 -1.49 -8.01
N ALA A 40 1.12 -2.41 -7.62
CA ALA A 40 0.00 -2.82 -8.48
C ALA A 40 -0.99 -1.68 -8.74
N PHE A 41 -1.22 -0.77 -7.79
CA PHE A 41 -1.96 0.47 -8.07
C PHE A 41 -1.24 1.37 -9.08
N VAL A 42 0.09 1.51 -8.97
CA VAL A 42 0.89 2.30 -9.92
C VAL A 42 0.88 1.68 -11.33
N MET A 43 0.98 0.36 -11.41
CA MET A 43 1.01 -0.41 -12.66
C MET A 43 -0.38 -0.76 -13.19
N GLN A 44 -1.45 -0.33 -12.51
CA GLN A 44 -2.85 -0.58 -12.86
C GLN A 44 -3.22 -2.08 -12.94
N ASP A 45 -2.59 -2.90 -12.10
CA ASP A 45 -2.81 -4.35 -12.04
C ASP A 45 -3.94 -4.69 -11.07
N ALA A 46 -5.17 -4.63 -11.56
CA ALA A 46 -6.36 -4.98 -10.78
C ALA A 46 -6.39 -6.47 -10.39
N ASP A 47 -5.80 -7.36 -11.20
CA ASP A 47 -5.81 -8.80 -10.94
C ASP A 47 -5.00 -9.13 -9.69
N TYR A 48 -3.79 -8.57 -9.59
CA TYR A 48 -2.97 -8.71 -8.40
C TYR A 48 -3.64 -8.14 -7.14
N LEU A 49 -4.25 -6.96 -7.27
CA LEU A 49 -4.95 -6.33 -6.15
C LEU A 49 -6.08 -7.22 -5.64
N ILE A 50 -6.95 -7.72 -6.52
CA ILE A 50 -8.07 -8.61 -6.16
C ILE A 50 -7.57 -9.92 -5.58
N LYS A 51 -6.54 -10.54 -6.17
CA LYS A 51 -5.94 -11.80 -5.70
C LYS A 51 -5.34 -11.69 -4.29
N THR A 52 -4.88 -10.50 -3.92
CA THR A 52 -4.24 -10.24 -2.62
C THR A 52 -5.18 -9.64 -1.58
N TRP A 53 -6.46 -9.46 -1.91
CA TRP A 53 -7.52 -9.30 -0.92
C TRP A 53 -7.91 -10.65 -0.35
N HIS A 54 -8.31 -10.69 0.91
CA HIS A 54 -8.85 -11.90 1.50
C HIS A 54 -10.17 -12.28 0.81
N PRO A 55 -10.44 -13.57 0.53
CA PRO A 55 -11.67 -14.00 -0.16
C PRO A 55 -12.96 -13.50 0.50
N SER A 56 -12.99 -13.38 1.83
CA SER A 56 -14.16 -12.87 2.56
C SER A 56 -14.50 -11.40 2.27
N CYS A 57 -13.58 -10.64 1.70
CA CYS A 57 -13.78 -9.23 1.38
C CYS A 57 -14.55 -9.01 0.07
N GLY A 58 -14.74 -10.05 -0.75
CA GLY A 58 -15.52 -9.95 -2.00
C GLY A 58 -14.91 -9.00 -3.05
N ALA A 59 -13.59 -8.78 -3.01
CA ALA A 59 -12.92 -7.75 -3.82
C ALA A 59 -13.09 -7.89 -5.33
N ALA A 60 -13.46 -9.08 -5.83
CA ALA A 60 -13.79 -9.28 -7.24
C ALA A 60 -14.92 -8.35 -7.73
N ALA A 61 -15.87 -7.99 -6.86
CA ALA A 61 -16.95 -7.06 -7.18
C ALA A 61 -16.44 -5.62 -7.41
N LEU A 62 -15.29 -5.25 -6.85
CA LEU A 62 -14.71 -3.91 -6.93
C LEU A 62 -13.87 -3.69 -8.20
N ARG A 63 -13.74 -4.70 -9.08
CA ARG A 63 -12.88 -4.62 -10.27
C ARG A 63 -13.17 -3.38 -11.13
N ALA A 64 -14.45 -3.14 -11.42
CA ALA A 64 -14.84 -2.01 -12.27
C ALA A 64 -14.46 -0.66 -11.63
N GLU A 65 -14.65 -0.53 -10.31
CA GLU A 65 -14.29 0.67 -9.56
C GLU A 65 -12.77 0.89 -9.51
N LEU A 66 -11.98 -0.18 -9.28
CA LEU A 66 -10.52 -0.12 -9.32
C LEU A 66 -10.01 0.36 -10.68
N MET A 67 -10.52 -0.24 -11.77
CA MET A 67 -10.13 0.11 -13.13
C MET A 67 -10.51 1.55 -13.47
N ALA A 68 -11.68 2.03 -13.04
CA ALA A 68 -12.08 3.42 -13.23
C ALA A 68 -11.16 4.39 -12.46
N GLY A 69 -10.80 4.04 -11.21
CA GLY A 69 -9.93 4.88 -10.37
C GLY A 69 -8.52 5.05 -10.93
N PHE A 70 -7.98 4.04 -11.61
CA PHE A 70 -6.64 4.08 -12.20
C PHE A 70 -6.44 5.21 -13.22
N ALA A 71 -7.48 5.58 -13.97
CA ALA A 71 -7.39 6.62 -15.00
C ALA A 71 -7.26 8.04 -14.42
N HIS A 72 -7.61 8.22 -13.14
CA HIS A 72 -7.73 9.53 -12.51
C HIS A 72 -6.68 9.79 -11.44
N THR A 73 -5.98 8.75 -11.00
CA THR A 73 -5.00 8.81 -9.90
C THR A 73 -3.59 8.59 -10.41
N GLU A 74 -2.72 9.56 -10.19
CA GLU A 74 -1.27 9.41 -10.35
C GLU A 74 -0.63 9.26 -8.97
N TRP A 75 0.14 8.20 -8.78
CA TRP A 75 0.77 7.89 -7.50
C TRP A 75 2.18 8.48 -7.43
N LEU A 76 2.45 9.28 -6.39
CA LEU A 76 3.69 10.04 -6.25
C LEU A 76 4.74 9.34 -5.37
N GLY A 77 4.31 8.48 -4.46
CA GLY A 77 5.21 7.70 -3.62
C GLY A 77 4.53 7.06 -2.41
N LEU A 78 5.22 6.08 -1.83
CA LEU A 78 4.83 5.36 -0.63
C LEU A 78 5.85 5.58 0.48
N THR A 79 5.36 5.80 1.71
CA THR A 79 6.16 5.81 2.93
C THR A 79 5.54 4.86 3.94
N VAL A 80 6.21 3.74 4.22
CA VAL A 80 5.84 2.87 5.35
C VAL A 80 6.58 3.40 6.59
N PHE A 81 5.85 3.68 7.66
CA PHE A 81 6.43 4.23 8.90
C PHE A 81 6.28 3.31 10.12
N GLU A 82 5.43 2.28 10.02
CA GLU A 82 5.27 1.26 11.06
C GLU A 82 4.83 -0.04 10.39
N HIS A 83 5.37 -1.16 10.84
CA HIS A 83 4.86 -2.48 10.49
C HIS A 83 5.11 -3.43 11.66
N CYS A 84 4.16 -4.31 11.94
CA CYS A 84 4.32 -5.34 12.97
C CYS A 84 3.50 -6.57 12.60
N TRP A 85 4.02 -7.76 12.89
CA TRP A 85 3.26 -9.01 12.81
C TRP A 85 3.73 -9.95 13.90
N GLN A 86 2.83 -10.84 14.32
CA GLN A 86 3.15 -11.92 15.24
C GLN A 86 2.74 -13.23 14.58
N ASP A 87 3.68 -14.17 14.45
CA ASP A 87 3.42 -15.45 13.77
C ASP A 87 2.34 -16.29 14.47
N ALA A 88 2.13 -16.10 15.78
CA ALA A 88 1.13 -16.85 16.54
C ALA A 88 -0.32 -16.57 16.09
N ASP A 89 -0.62 -15.32 15.75
CA ASP A 89 -1.98 -14.88 15.43
C ASP A 89 -2.26 -14.85 13.93
N ASN A 90 -1.23 -15.07 13.10
CA ASN A 90 -1.30 -14.89 11.65
C ASN A 90 -1.80 -13.48 11.22
N ILE A 91 -1.68 -12.48 12.10
CA ILE A 91 -2.14 -11.12 11.84
C ILE A 91 -0.93 -10.18 11.75
N GLY A 92 -0.97 -9.29 10.77
CA GLY A 92 0.01 -8.25 10.53
C GLY A 92 -0.64 -6.90 10.34
N PHE A 93 0.07 -5.84 10.71
CA PHE A 93 -0.34 -4.46 10.48
C PHE A 93 0.77 -3.70 9.77
N VAL A 94 0.38 -2.81 8.84
CA VAL A 94 1.30 -1.89 8.17
C VAL A 94 0.68 -0.51 8.15
N SER A 95 1.36 0.46 8.75
CA SER A 95 0.97 1.87 8.71
C SER A 95 1.82 2.62 7.69
N PHE A 96 1.15 3.31 6.77
CA PHE A 96 1.81 3.99 5.66
C PHE A 96 1.14 5.31 5.26
N VAL A 97 1.88 6.09 4.48
CA VAL A 97 1.39 7.24 3.73
C VAL A 97 1.60 7.00 2.24
N ALA A 98 0.53 7.02 1.46
CA ALA A 98 0.59 6.99 -0.01
C ALA A 98 0.18 8.35 -0.56
N ARG A 99 1.08 9.01 -1.30
CA ARG A 99 0.82 10.31 -1.92
C ARG A 99 0.34 10.13 -3.35
N PHE A 100 -0.59 10.97 -3.76
CA PHE A 100 -1.16 10.92 -5.10
C PHE A 100 -1.57 12.30 -5.60
N THR A 101 -1.76 12.43 -6.91
CA THR A 101 -2.41 13.53 -7.60
C THR A 101 -3.70 13.02 -8.25
N GLU A 102 -4.80 13.72 -8.01
CA GLU A 102 -6.08 13.46 -8.68
C GLU A 102 -6.67 14.80 -9.14
N GLY A 103 -6.96 14.94 -10.43
CA GLY A 103 -7.50 16.19 -11.00
C GLY A 103 -6.64 17.43 -10.72
N GLY A 104 -5.31 17.26 -10.69
CA GLY A 104 -4.36 18.35 -10.39
C GLY A 104 -4.26 18.73 -8.90
N LYS A 105 -4.96 18.03 -8.01
CA LYS A 105 -4.87 18.23 -6.55
C LYS A 105 -4.03 17.12 -5.93
N THR A 106 -3.06 17.49 -5.12
CA THR A 106 -2.26 16.52 -4.36
C THR A 106 -3.02 16.08 -3.10
N GLY A 107 -3.08 14.77 -2.89
CA GLY A 107 -3.64 14.15 -1.70
C GLY A 107 -2.66 13.18 -1.04
N ALA A 108 -3.05 12.69 0.14
CA ALA A 108 -2.35 11.62 0.82
C ALA A 108 -3.33 10.69 1.52
N ILE A 109 -3.18 9.39 1.30
CA ILE A 109 -3.81 8.34 2.10
C ILE A 109 -2.90 8.07 3.28
N ILE A 110 -3.46 8.06 4.48
CA ILE A 110 -2.76 7.65 5.70
C ILE A 110 -3.58 6.53 6.32
N GLU A 111 -2.99 5.36 6.38
CA GLU A 111 -3.71 4.14 6.72
C GLU A 111 -2.83 3.22 7.57
N ARG A 112 -3.48 2.50 8.49
CA ARG A 112 -2.98 1.29 9.12
C ARG A 112 -3.80 0.12 8.59
N SER A 113 -3.24 -0.61 7.63
CA SER A 113 -3.87 -1.80 7.06
C SER A 113 -3.64 -3.01 7.95
N ARG A 114 -4.62 -3.90 7.97
CA ARG A 114 -4.56 -5.21 8.61
C ARG A 114 -4.46 -6.30 7.55
N PHE A 115 -3.57 -7.24 7.80
CA PHE A 115 -3.31 -8.40 6.96
C PHE A 115 -3.51 -9.68 7.75
N LEU A 116 -3.98 -10.71 7.06
CA LEU A 116 -4.15 -12.06 7.57
C LEU A 116 -3.29 -13.02 6.75
N LYS A 117 -2.54 -13.89 7.43
CA LYS A 117 -1.79 -14.98 6.82
C LYS A 117 -2.65 -16.24 6.82
N GLU A 118 -2.95 -16.77 5.65
CA GLU A 118 -3.68 -18.02 5.50
C GLU A 118 -2.98 -18.90 4.46
N ASN A 119 -2.77 -20.18 4.77
CA ASN A 119 -2.09 -21.14 3.89
C ASN A 119 -0.71 -20.65 3.40
N GLY A 120 0.04 -19.94 4.25
CA GLY A 120 1.37 -19.43 3.93
C GLY A 120 1.39 -18.14 3.09
N GLN A 121 0.24 -17.56 2.77
CA GLN A 121 0.12 -16.33 2.01
C GLN A 121 -0.57 -15.23 2.82
N TRP A 122 -0.07 -14.00 2.71
CA TRP A 122 -0.69 -12.82 3.31
C TRP A 122 -1.81 -12.26 2.41
N TYR A 123 -2.87 -11.77 3.05
CA TYR A 123 -4.02 -11.13 2.42
C TYR A 123 -4.36 -9.83 3.11
N TYR A 124 -4.69 -8.80 2.34
CA TYR A 124 -5.28 -7.57 2.87
C TYR A 124 -6.73 -7.83 3.30
N ILE A 125 -7.10 -7.35 4.48
CA ILE A 125 -8.47 -7.46 5.01
C ILE A 125 -9.15 -6.10 4.97
N ASP A 126 -8.66 -5.17 5.78
CA ASP A 126 -9.20 -3.83 5.95
C ASP A 126 -8.10 -2.86 6.38
N GLY A 127 -8.46 -1.58 6.47
CA GLY A 127 -7.58 -0.51 6.87
C GLY A 127 -8.32 0.52 7.71
N THR A 128 -7.60 1.11 8.65
CA THR A 128 -8.12 2.20 9.50
C THR A 128 -7.26 3.44 9.32
N ARG A 129 -7.85 4.62 9.49
CA ARG A 129 -7.08 5.88 9.46
C ARG A 129 -6.50 6.14 10.86
N PRO A 130 -5.17 6.10 11.05
CA PRO A 130 -4.58 6.43 12.34
C PRO A 130 -4.79 7.91 12.66
N GLN A 131 -4.96 8.22 13.95
CA GLN A 131 -5.13 9.58 14.42
C GLN A 131 -3.78 10.21 14.73
N PHE A 132 -3.55 11.43 14.22
CA PHE A 132 -2.36 12.22 14.49
C PHE A 132 -2.76 13.54 15.12
N GLY A 133 -2.05 13.94 16.17
CA GLY A 133 -2.17 15.25 16.77
C GLY A 133 -1.82 16.34 15.76
N ARG A 134 -2.56 17.44 15.81
CA ARG A 134 -2.42 18.57 14.87
C ARG A 134 -0.98 19.09 14.72
N ASN A 135 -0.18 19.01 15.79
CA ASN A 135 1.19 19.50 15.84
C ASN A 135 2.25 18.39 15.78
N ASP A 136 1.85 17.12 15.69
CA ASP A 136 2.77 15.98 15.64
C ASP A 136 3.61 16.01 14.36
N PRO A 137 4.80 15.40 14.37
CA PRO A 137 5.57 15.16 13.16
C PRO A 137 4.71 14.40 12.13
N CYS A 138 4.70 14.86 10.89
CA CYS A 138 3.90 14.22 9.86
C CYS A 138 4.48 12.84 9.48
N PRO A 139 3.67 11.76 9.45
CA PRO A 139 4.16 10.38 9.23
C PRO A 139 4.76 10.14 7.84
N CYS A 140 4.58 11.07 6.91
CA CYS A 140 5.15 10.99 5.56
C CYS A 140 6.67 11.25 5.49
N GLY A 141 7.34 11.50 6.63
CA GLY A 141 8.77 11.77 6.66
C GLY A 141 9.19 13.18 6.20
N SER A 142 8.26 14.09 5.92
CA SER A 142 8.59 15.44 5.41
C SER A 142 9.28 16.38 6.42
N GLY A 143 9.38 15.99 7.69
CA GLY A 143 9.86 16.84 8.79
C GLY A 143 8.90 17.97 9.21
N LYS A 144 7.76 18.14 8.51
CA LYS A 144 6.75 19.16 8.83
C LYS A 144 5.77 18.66 9.89
N LYS A 145 5.13 19.60 10.60
CA LYS A 145 3.96 19.32 11.46
C LYS A 145 2.80 18.80 10.61
N PHE A 146 1.99 17.89 11.15
CA PHE A 146 0.87 17.25 10.46
C PHE A 146 -0.07 18.24 9.75
N LYS A 147 -0.53 19.29 10.46
CA LYS A 147 -1.38 20.37 9.90
C LYS A 147 -0.77 21.18 8.75
N LYS A 148 0.54 21.09 8.54
CA LYS A 148 1.29 21.79 7.48
C LYS A 148 1.73 20.83 6.37
N CYS A 149 1.24 19.59 6.40
CA CYS A 149 1.57 18.56 5.42
C CYS A 149 0.33 17.70 5.12
N CYS A 150 0.28 16.43 5.53
CA CYS A 150 -0.81 15.51 5.16
C CYS A 150 -2.14 15.74 5.92
N GLY A 151 -2.18 16.67 6.87
CA GLY A 151 -3.40 17.08 7.57
C GLY A 151 -4.02 18.37 7.03
N GLN A 152 -3.63 18.79 5.82
CA GLN A 152 -4.25 19.91 5.10
C GLN A 152 -5.51 19.49 4.36
#